data_AF-A0A8T0RKB7-F1
#
_entry.id   AF-A0A8T0RKB7-F1
#
_cell.length_a   1.000
_cell.length_b   1.000
_cell.length_c   1.000
_cell.angle_alpha   90.00
_cell.angle_beta   90.00
_cell.angle_gamma   90.00
#
_symmetry.space_group_name_H-M   'P 1'
#
loop_
_entity.id
_entity.type
_entity.pdbx_description
1 polymer ?
#
loop_
_entity_poly.entity_id
_entity_poly.type
_entity_poly.pdbx_seq_one_letter_code
_entity_poly.pdbx_strand_id
1 'polypeptide(L)'
;MGAGNSVWVSAPDRGTFSVDTAGHAWRKEGDWELPFAGRALFVPDLGLCFGLCPHRLCLCAFDAPTSGVGEPPAVRYVWDETYPREVGNRGFHVRSPGSLAYLGEGKFCIAWTIAVEFAGKDMNVLSQFALFLMAVQVVRRSRRREPTAGSGELRLLKRRVRCYKMSSSGGDGYVLQPSLG
;
A
#
# COMPACT_ATOMS: atom_id res chain seq x y z
N MET A 1 -1.13 6.94 -25.66
CA MET A 1 0.09 7.29 -24.91
C MET A 1 0.11 6.44 -23.66
N GLY A 2 1.04 5.48 -23.59
CA GLY A 2 1.01 4.42 -22.60
C GLY A 2 1.47 4.90 -21.23
N ALA A 3 0.82 4.42 -20.18
CA ALA A 3 1.17 4.63 -18.77
C ALA A 3 2.54 4.01 -18.35
N GLY A 4 3.46 3.79 -19.31
CA GLY A 4 4.72 3.07 -19.09
C GLY A 4 5.94 3.96 -18.83
N ASN A 5 5.87 5.26 -19.13
CA ASN A 5 7.03 6.17 -19.04
C ASN A 5 6.81 7.33 -18.08
N SER A 6 5.78 7.29 -17.22
CA SER A 6 5.49 8.41 -16.32
C SER A 6 5.48 7.98 -14.88
N VAL A 7 6.23 8.70 -14.05
CA VAL A 7 6.17 8.58 -12.59
C VAL A 7 5.35 9.73 -12.05
N TRP A 8 4.46 9.42 -11.12
CA TRP A 8 3.56 10.38 -10.50
C TRP A 8 3.92 10.58 -9.04
N VAL A 9 3.96 11.83 -8.59
CA VAL A 9 4.37 12.21 -7.24
C VAL A 9 3.43 13.31 -6.73
N SER A 10 2.92 13.15 -5.51
CA SER A 10 2.20 14.20 -4.81
C SER A 10 3.09 14.81 -3.74
N ALA A 11 3.02 16.13 -3.62
CA ALA A 11 3.63 16.87 -2.53
C ALA A 11 2.51 17.50 -1.68
N PRO A 12 2.52 17.28 -0.35
CA PRO A 12 1.51 17.84 0.53
C PRO A 12 1.33 19.34 0.32
N ASP A 13 0.09 19.79 0.19
CA ASP A 13 -0.30 21.20 -0.02
C ASP A 13 0.22 21.84 -1.34
N ARG A 14 0.85 21.06 -2.23
CA ARG A 14 1.41 21.54 -3.51
C ARG A 14 0.76 20.90 -4.73
N GLY A 15 0.08 19.77 -4.54
CA GLY A 15 -0.61 19.02 -5.58
C GLY A 15 0.20 17.87 -6.16
N THR A 16 -0.21 17.40 -7.33
CA THR A 16 0.37 16.24 -8.00
C THR A 16 1.12 16.65 -9.26
N PHE A 17 2.26 15.99 -9.47
CA PHE A 17 3.15 16.17 -10.58
C PHE A 17 3.41 14.84 -11.27
N SER A 18 3.65 14.89 -12.57
CA SER A 18 4.19 13.77 -13.33
C SER A 18 5.55 14.12 -13.90
N VAL A 19 6.40 13.11 -14.03
CA VAL A 19 7.64 13.21 -14.79
C VAL A 19 7.61 12.16 -15.90
N ASP A 20 7.78 12.61 -17.13
CA ASP A 20 8.09 11.74 -18.25
C ASP A 20 9.55 11.28 -18.13
N THR A 21 9.76 10.00 -17.90
CA THR A 21 11.08 9.42 -17.70
C THR A 21 11.88 9.31 -18.99
N ALA A 22 11.22 9.36 -20.16
CA ALA A 22 11.89 9.37 -21.46
C ALA A 22 12.27 10.79 -21.88
N GLY A 23 11.34 11.74 -21.75
CA GLY A 23 11.56 13.15 -22.09
C GLY A 23 12.23 13.98 -20.98
N HIS A 24 12.43 13.40 -19.80
CA HIS A 24 12.93 14.07 -18.59
C HIS A 24 12.19 15.37 -18.24
N ALA A 25 10.89 15.42 -18.55
CA ALA A 25 10.07 16.61 -18.42
C ALA A 25 9.08 16.49 -17.26
N TRP A 26 8.99 17.54 -16.44
CA TRP A 26 8.03 17.64 -15.34
C TRP A 26 6.77 18.38 -15.77
N ARG A 27 5.64 17.99 -15.19
CA ARG A 27 4.34 18.63 -15.37
C ARG A 27 3.58 18.65 -14.06
N LYS A 28 2.91 19.76 -13.76
CA LYS A 28 1.88 19.79 -12.70
C LYS A 28 0.57 19.27 -13.28
N GLU A 29 0.00 18.27 -12.63
CA GLU A 29 -1.20 17.55 -13.10
C GLU A 29 -2.46 18.01 -12.38
N GLY A 30 -2.33 18.56 -11.17
CA GLY A 30 -3.44 19.24 -10.50
C GLY A 30 -3.14 19.63 -9.06
N ASP A 31 -4.05 20.39 -8.46
CA ASP A 31 -4.05 20.81 -7.05
C ASP A 31 -4.70 19.75 -6.13
N TRP A 32 -4.47 18.49 -6.45
CA TRP A 32 -4.98 17.33 -5.71
C TRP A 32 -3.82 16.36 -5.40
N GLU A 33 -4.03 15.46 -4.45
CA GLU A 33 -3.04 14.45 -4.03
C GLU A 33 -3.46 13.05 -4.44
N LEU A 34 -2.50 12.17 -4.71
CA LEU A 34 -2.73 10.77 -5.04
C LEU A 34 -3.33 10.04 -3.83
N PRO A 35 -4.23 9.07 -4.04
CA PRO A 35 -5.00 8.45 -2.97
C PRO A 35 -4.22 7.36 -2.20
N PHE A 36 -2.90 7.51 -2.06
CA PHE A 36 -2.04 6.56 -1.36
C PHE A 36 -0.90 7.26 -0.61
N ALA A 37 -0.40 6.62 0.44
CA ALA A 37 0.81 7.00 1.16
C ALA A 37 1.99 6.11 0.74
N GLY A 38 3.19 6.69 0.69
CA GLY A 38 4.41 5.98 0.31
C GLY A 38 4.44 5.69 -1.18
N ARG A 39 4.22 4.43 -1.58
CA ARG A 39 4.34 3.96 -2.96
C ARG A 39 3.10 3.18 -3.39
N ALA A 40 2.67 3.43 -4.62
CA ALA A 40 1.72 2.58 -5.34
C ALA A 40 2.36 1.94 -6.57
N LEU A 41 1.74 0.85 -7.04
CA LEU A 41 2.22 0.09 -8.19
C LEU A 41 1.04 -0.17 -9.14
N PHE A 42 1.23 0.06 -10.44
CA PHE A 42 0.28 -0.38 -11.44
C PHE A 42 0.42 -1.89 -11.66
N VAL A 43 -0.70 -2.61 -11.64
CA VAL A 43 -0.73 -4.06 -11.88
C VAL A 43 -1.48 -4.32 -13.18
N PRO A 44 -0.78 -4.58 -14.32
CA PRO A 44 -1.39 -4.75 -15.63
C PRO A 44 -2.47 -5.83 -15.65
N ASP A 45 -2.20 -6.95 -14.99
CA ASP A 45 -3.12 -8.09 -14.89
C ASP A 45 -4.44 -7.71 -14.22
N LEU A 46 -4.48 -6.68 -13.36
CA LEU A 46 -5.68 -6.21 -12.66
C LEU A 46 -6.21 -4.89 -13.25
N GLY A 47 -5.40 -4.16 -14.01
CA GLY A 47 -5.77 -2.93 -14.70
C GLY A 47 -5.95 -1.73 -13.77
N LEU A 48 -5.37 -1.76 -12.57
CA LEU A 48 -5.48 -0.72 -11.54
C LEU A 48 -4.12 -0.48 -10.87
N CYS A 49 -4.00 0.69 -10.26
CA CYS A 49 -2.93 1.00 -9.32
C CYS A 49 -3.32 0.51 -7.91
N PHE A 50 -2.34 -0.01 -7.17
CA PHE A 50 -2.50 -0.51 -5.81
C PHE A 50 -1.55 0.21 -4.87
N GLY A 51 -2.08 0.72 -3.76
CA GLY A 51 -1.31 1.45 -2.75
C GLY A 51 -1.92 1.25 -1.36
N LEU A 52 -1.40 2.00 -0.38
CA LEU A 52 -1.96 2.05 0.96
C LEU A 52 -2.67 3.39 1.17
N CYS A 53 -3.95 3.40 1.53
CA CYS A 53 -4.69 4.62 1.82
C CYS A 53 -4.00 5.44 2.93
N PRO A 54 -3.81 6.76 2.79
CA PRO A 54 -3.09 7.58 3.78
C PRO A 54 -3.74 7.58 5.16
N HIS A 55 -5.07 7.73 5.22
CA HIS A 55 -5.80 7.86 6.49
C HIS A 55 -6.27 6.52 7.06
N ARG A 56 -6.62 5.57 6.18
CA ARG A 56 -7.16 4.27 6.61
C ARG A 56 -6.07 3.22 6.84
N LEU A 57 -4.86 3.45 6.35
CA LEU A 57 -3.71 2.55 6.48
C LEU A 57 -4.06 1.12 6.03
N CYS A 58 -4.78 1.01 4.91
CA CYS A 58 -5.22 -0.25 4.33
C CYS A 58 -4.97 -0.26 2.82
N LEU A 59 -4.93 -1.45 2.23
CA LEU A 59 -4.80 -1.63 0.79
C LEU A 59 -5.98 -0.99 0.07
N CYS A 60 -5.68 -0.24 -0.98
CA CYS A 60 -6.67 0.29 -1.91
C CYS A 60 -6.25 0.02 -3.35
N ALA A 61 -7.24 0.08 -4.24
CA ALA A 61 -7.01 0.11 -5.67
C ALA A 61 -7.73 1.30 -6.29
N PHE A 62 -7.08 1.97 -7.24
CA PHE A 62 -7.54 3.18 -7.89
C PHE A 62 -7.15 3.17 -9.37
N ASP A 63 -7.80 4.02 -10.16
CA ASP A 63 -7.49 4.13 -11.59
C ASP A 63 -6.05 4.58 -11.82
N ALA A 64 -5.47 4.16 -12.93
CA ALA A 64 -4.17 4.71 -13.33
C ALA A 64 -4.32 6.22 -13.60
N PRO A 65 -3.44 7.07 -13.05
CA PRO A 65 -3.51 8.50 -13.30
C PRO A 65 -3.28 8.80 -14.79
N THR A 66 -4.06 9.73 -15.33
CA THR A 66 -3.97 10.17 -16.73
C THR A 66 -3.65 11.66 -16.80
N SER A 67 -2.63 12.00 -17.58
CA SER A 67 -2.20 13.40 -17.74
C SER A 67 -3.30 14.28 -18.33
N GLY A 68 -3.38 15.52 -17.86
CA GLY A 68 -4.31 16.54 -18.38
C GLY A 68 -5.77 16.39 -17.94
N VAL A 69 -6.11 15.38 -17.14
CA VAL A 69 -7.40 15.28 -16.45
C VAL A 69 -7.22 15.96 -15.10
N GLY A 70 -7.81 17.14 -14.91
CA GLY A 70 -7.66 17.94 -13.69
C GLY A 70 -8.26 17.32 -12.41
N GLU A 71 -8.69 16.06 -12.46
CA GLU A 71 -9.31 15.34 -11.36
C GLU A 71 -8.38 14.23 -10.82
N PRO A 72 -8.41 13.97 -9.51
CA PRO A 72 -7.64 12.87 -8.93
C PRO A 72 -8.15 11.51 -9.41
N PRO A 73 -7.27 10.48 -9.46
CA PRO A 73 -7.70 9.13 -9.82
C PRO A 73 -8.77 8.59 -8.89
N ALA A 74 -9.83 8.00 -9.46
CA ALA A 74 -10.92 7.46 -8.66
C ALA A 74 -10.48 6.20 -7.89
N VAL A 75 -10.70 6.20 -6.59
CA VAL A 75 -10.52 5.01 -5.75
C VAL A 75 -11.67 4.03 -6.03
N ARG A 76 -11.33 2.82 -6.49
CA ARG A 76 -12.29 1.78 -6.89
C ARG A 76 -12.56 0.78 -5.78
N TYR A 77 -11.53 0.49 -4.98
CA TYR A 77 -11.60 -0.52 -3.91
C TYR A 77 -10.81 -0.05 -2.69
N VAL A 78 -11.34 -0.38 -1.51
CA VAL A 78 -10.68 -0.19 -0.22
C VAL A 78 -10.93 -1.47 0.59
N TRP A 79 -9.87 -2.10 1.08
CA TRP A 79 -9.95 -3.33 1.87
C TRP A 79 -9.54 -3.06 3.32
N ASP A 80 -10.47 -2.54 4.11
CA ASP A 80 -10.23 -2.15 5.52
C ASP A 80 -9.74 -3.31 6.41
N GLU A 81 -10.02 -4.56 6.02
CA GLU A 81 -9.51 -5.77 6.67
C GLU A 81 -7.99 -5.97 6.57
N THR A 82 -7.32 -5.17 5.74
CA THR A 82 -5.86 -5.20 5.57
C THR A 82 -5.10 -4.28 6.52
N TYR A 83 -5.80 -3.46 7.30
CA TYR A 83 -5.22 -2.75 8.44
C TYR A 83 -5.04 -3.73 9.62
N PRO A 84 -3.86 -3.82 10.26
CA PRO A 84 -3.58 -4.82 11.29
C PRO A 84 -4.16 -4.42 12.65
N ARG A 85 -5.49 -4.40 12.78
CA ARG A 85 -6.22 -4.02 14.02
C ARG A 85 -5.80 -4.82 15.25
N GLU A 86 -5.39 -6.08 15.04
CA GLU A 86 -4.88 -6.97 16.09
C GLU A 86 -3.64 -6.40 16.82
N VAL A 87 -2.86 -5.53 16.17
CA VAL A 87 -1.71 -4.85 16.76
C VAL A 87 -2.16 -3.82 17.80
N GLY A 88 -3.13 -2.97 17.44
CA GLY A 88 -3.70 -1.97 18.34
C GLY A 88 -4.46 -2.59 19.51
N ASN A 89 -5.19 -3.69 19.26
CA ASN A 89 -5.88 -4.45 20.32
C ASN A 89 -4.91 -5.04 21.35
N ARG A 90 -3.65 -5.26 20.99
CA ARG A 90 -2.57 -5.70 21.89
C ARG A 90 -1.80 -4.53 22.53
N GLY A 91 -2.24 -3.29 22.33
CA GLY A 91 -1.63 -2.09 22.91
C GLY A 91 -0.41 -1.56 22.14
N PHE A 92 -0.12 -2.08 20.95
CA PHE A 92 1.01 -1.64 20.14
C PHE A 92 0.60 -0.61 19.08
N HIS A 93 1.56 0.23 18.68
CA HIS A 93 1.34 1.26 17.67
C HIS A 93 1.96 0.87 16.32
N VAL A 94 1.13 0.93 15.27
CA VAL A 94 1.58 0.81 13.88
C VAL A 94 2.18 2.13 13.43
N ARG A 95 3.43 2.09 12.96
CA ARG A 95 4.12 3.24 12.37
C ARG A 95 3.72 3.38 10.90
N SER A 96 3.38 4.60 10.50
CA SER A 96 3.05 4.97 9.12
C SER A 96 4.25 5.68 8.46
N PRO A 97 4.46 5.55 7.13
CA PRO A 97 3.69 4.70 6.21
C PRO A 97 4.09 3.23 6.30
N GLY A 98 3.14 2.35 6.00
CA GLY A 98 3.46 0.96 5.67
C GLY A 98 4.15 0.86 4.30
N SER A 99 4.64 -0.33 3.97
CA SER A 99 5.17 -0.61 2.64
C SER A 99 4.37 -1.70 1.94
N LEU A 100 4.33 -1.62 0.61
CA LEU A 100 3.62 -2.55 -0.25
C LEU A 100 4.58 -3.12 -1.29
N ALA A 101 4.52 -4.44 -1.45
CA ALA A 101 5.20 -5.19 -2.49
C ALA A 101 4.20 -6.01 -3.30
N TYR A 102 4.34 -6.00 -4.62
CA TYR A 102 3.61 -6.89 -5.52
C TYR A 102 4.47 -8.12 -5.81
N LEU A 103 3.89 -9.31 -5.67
CA LEU A 103 4.57 -10.59 -5.79
C LEU A 103 4.16 -11.38 -7.05
N GLY A 104 3.40 -10.77 -7.97
CA GLY A 104 2.84 -11.43 -9.14
C GLY A 104 1.48 -12.10 -8.89
N GLU A 105 0.73 -12.37 -9.96
CA GLU A 105 -0.56 -13.12 -9.92
C GLU A 105 -1.59 -12.57 -8.91
N GLY A 106 -1.63 -11.24 -8.76
CA GLY A 106 -2.52 -10.56 -7.82
C GLY A 106 -2.15 -10.76 -6.34
N LYS A 107 -0.97 -11.30 -6.03
CA LYS A 107 -0.45 -11.47 -4.68
C LYS A 107 0.30 -10.20 -4.24
N PHE A 108 0.03 -9.75 -3.03
CA PHE A 108 0.69 -8.59 -2.43
C PHE A 108 1.20 -8.95 -1.04
N CYS A 109 2.28 -8.28 -0.61
CA CYS A 109 2.73 -8.26 0.77
C CYS A 109 2.70 -6.84 1.29
N ILE A 110 1.98 -6.62 2.39
CA ILE A 110 1.93 -5.37 3.13
C ILE A 110 2.81 -5.55 4.37
N ALA A 111 3.76 -4.64 4.57
CA ALA A 111 4.60 -4.65 5.76
C ALA A 111 4.36 -3.40 6.61
N TRP A 112 4.03 -3.63 7.88
CA TRP A 112 3.84 -2.60 8.89
C TRP A 112 4.96 -2.68 9.92
N THR A 113 5.55 -1.53 10.23
CA THR A 113 6.50 -1.43 11.34
C THR A 113 5.72 -1.16 12.62
N ILE A 114 5.95 -1.96 13.66
CA ILE A 114 5.31 -1.84 14.96
C ILE A 114 6.34 -1.37 15.97
N ALA A 115 6.02 -0.30 16.70
CA ALA A 115 6.82 0.12 17.85
C ALA A 115 6.63 -0.88 19.01
N VAL A 116 7.73 -1.48 19.49
CA VAL A 116 7.70 -2.45 20.60
C VAL A 116 8.31 -1.83 21.85
N GLU A 117 9.55 -1.34 21.76
CA GLU A 117 10.24 -0.66 22.85
C GLU A 117 10.99 0.57 22.32
N PHE A 118 11.06 1.61 23.15
CA PHE A 118 11.81 2.82 22.87
C PHE A 118 13.11 2.84 23.69
N ALA A 119 14.17 3.40 23.10
CA ALA A 119 15.45 3.55 23.78
C ALA A 119 15.43 4.78 24.69
N GLY A 120 15.51 4.57 26.01
CA GLY A 120 15.64 5.66 26.98
C GLY A 120 14.37 6.52 27.10
N LYS A 121 14.53 7.80 27.46
CA LYS A 121 13.42 8.77 27.57
C LYS A 121 12.97 9.33 26.22
N ASP A 122 13.75 9.11 25.16
CA ASP A 122 13.48 9.62 23.81
C ASP A 122 12.56 8.65 23.05
N MET A 123 11.25 8.92 23.10
CA MET A 123 10.20 8.16 22.42
C MET A 123 10.31 8.11 20.88
N ASN A 124 11.35 8.69 20.29
CA ASN A 124 11.59 8.71 18.85
C ASN A 124 12.52 7.58 18.37
N VAL A 125 13.34 7.00 19.25
CA VAL A 125 14.28 5.93 18.90
C VAL A 125 13.72 4.58 19.35
N LEU A 126 13.47 3.68 18.42
CA LEU A 126 13.05 2.31 18.74
C LEU A 126 14.28 1.46 19.11
N SER A 127 14.33 0.95 20.34
CA SER A 127 15.31 -0.07 20.71
C SER A 127 14.91 -1.44 20.16
N GLN A 128 13.60 -1.68 20.03
CA GLN A 128 13.04 -2.88 19.42
C GLN A 128 11.78 -2.51 18.63
N PHE A 129 11.63 -3.15 17.48
CA PHE A 129 10.44 -3.04 16.65
C PHE A 129 10.00 -4.41 16.17
N ALA A 130 8.80 -4.49 15.60
CA ALA A 130 8.38 -5.69 14.90
C ALA A 130 7.93 -5.37 13.48
N LEU A 131 8.18 -6.29 12.56
CA LEU A 131 7.64 -6.26 11.21
C LEU A 131 6.43 -7.17 11.14
N PHE A 132 5.26 -6.57 10.97
CA PHE A 132 4.03 -7.29 10.71
C PHE A 132 3.80 -7.36 9.21
N LEU A 133 3.93 -8.57 8.68
CA LEU A 133 3.76 -8.87 7.27
C LEU A 133 2.38 -9.49 7.05
N MET A 134 1.60 -8.90 6.15
CA MET A 134 0.32 -9.42 5.68
C MET A 134 0.42 -9.75 4.20
N ALA A 135 0.36 -11.03 3.87
CA ALA A 135 0.23 -11.49 2.50
C ALA A 135 -1.24 -11.58 2.12
N VAL A 136 -1.62 -10.94 1.02
CA VAL A 136 -2.99 -10.96 0.48
C VAL A 136 -3.03 -11.34 -0.99
N GLN A 137 -4.16 -11.88 -1.44
CA GLN A 137 -4.39 -12.17 -2.85
C GLN A 137 -5.68 -11.50 -3.33
N VAL A 138 -5.54 -10.66 -4.35
CA VAL A 138 -6.64 -9.99 -5.07
C VAL A 138 -6.88 -10.72 -6.38
N VAL A 139 -8.12 -11.11 -6.64
CA VAL A 139 -8.49 -11.78 -7.89
C VAL A 139 -9.70 -11.12 -8.54
N ARG A 140 -9.84 -11.29 -9.86
CA ARG A 140 -11.10 -10.98 -10.56
C ARG A 140 -12.12 -12.07 -10.27
N ARG A 141 -13.34 -11.67 -9.94
CA ARG A 141 -14.49 -12.58 -9.92
C ARG A 141 -14.77 -13.04 -11.35
N SER A 142 -14.82 -14.35 -11.59
CA SER A 142 -15.28 -14.88 -12.88
C SER A 142 -16.76 -14.52 -13.05
N ARG A 143 -17.11 -13.74 -14.08
CA ARG A 143 -18.52 -13.52 -14.42
C ARG A 143 -19.10 -14.84 -14.89
N ARG A 144 -20.18 -15.30 -14.25
CA ARG A 144 -21.08 -16.28 -14.87
C ARG A 144 -21.80 -15.52 -16.01
N ARG A 145 -21.21 -15.57 -17.21
CA ARG A 145 -21.77 -15.22 -18.53
C ARG A 145 -22.67 -13.97 -18.61
N GLU A 146 -22.10 -12.81 -18.95
CA GLU A 146 -22.72 -11.76 -19.79
C GLU A 146 -21.64 -10.73 -20.21
N PRO A 147 -21.47 -10.42 -21.52
CA PRO A 147 -20.42 -9.53 -22.00
C PRO A 147 -20.90 -8.07 -22.03
N THR A 148 -20.64 -7.33 -20.95
CA THR A 148 -20.57 -5.86 -20.99
C THR A 148 -19.16 -5.44 -20.61
N ALA A 149 -18.53 -4.69 -21.52
CA ALA A 149 -17.18 -4.19 -21.38
C ALA A 149 -17.05 -3.35 -20.10
N GLY A 150 -16.05 -3.67 -19.28
CA GLY A 150 -15.66 -2.87 -18.11
C GLY A 150 -15.82 -3.61 -16.78
N SER A 151 -14.68 -3.85 -16.13
CA SER A 151 -14.53 -4.20 -14.72
C SER A 151 -15.18 -5.51 -14.25
N GLY A 152 -14.38 -6.57 -14.11
CA GLY A 152 -14.72 -7.68 -13.23
C GLY A 152 -14.50 -7.26 -11.78
N GLU A 153 -15.49 -7.48 -10.91
CA GLU A 153 -15.41 -7.19 -9.47
C GLU A 153 -14.15 -7.84 -8.86
N LEU A 154 -13.25 -7.03 -8.28
CA LEU A 154 -12.08 -7.52 -7.56
C LEU A 154 -12.46 -7.98 -6.15
N ARG A 155 -11.84 -9.07 -5.70
CA ARG A 155 -12.04 -9.63 -4.37
C ARG A 155 -10.73 -9.98 -3.70
N LEU A 156 -10.66 -9.72 -2.40
CA LEU A 156 -9.59 -10.17 -1.51
C LEU A 156 -9.94 -11.58 -1.01
N LEU A 157 -9.13 -12.59 -1.33
CA LEU A 157 -9.48 -14.00 -1.04
C LEU A 157 -8.62 -14.68 0.02
N LYS A 158 -7.44 -14.14 0.32
CA LYS A 158 -6.50 -14.77 1.25
C LYS A 158 -5.81 -13.72 2.11
N ARG A 159 -5.63 -14.03 3.38
CA ARG A 159 -4.84 -13.26 4.35
C ARG A 159 -3.98 -14.24 5.12
N ARG A 160 -2.66 -14.11 5.01
CA ARG A 160 -1.69 -14.79 5.90
C ARG A 160 -0.86 -13.72 6.58
N VAL A 161 -0.67 -13.85 7.88
CA VAL A 161 0.12 -12.90 8.67
C VAL A 161 1.34 -13.58 9.28
N ARG A 162 2.44 -12.83 9.38
CA ARG A 162 3.62 -13.19 10.15
C ARG A 162 4.15 -11.94 10.83
N CYS A 163 4.60 -12.08 12.07
CA CYS A 163 5.21 -10.98 12.80
C CYS A 163 6.65 -11.37 13.15
N TYR A 164 7.60 -10.47 12.94
CA TYR A 164 9.01 -10.68 13.25
C TYR A 164 9.44 -9.61 14.23
N LYS A 165 9.94 -10.00 15.40
CA LYS A 165 10.57 -9.07 16.33
C LYS A 165 12.01 -8.82 15.86
N MET A 166 12.39 -7.55 15.77
CA MET A 166 13.66 -7.08 15.26
C MET A 166 14.38 -6.24 16.33
N SER A 167 15.70 -6.33 16.37
CA SER A 167 16.54 -5.37 17.10
C SER A 167 16.53 -4.00 16.41
N SER A 168 16.94 -2.94 17.11
CA SER A 168 17.02 -1.58 16.54
C SER A 168 17.87 -1.48 15.27
N SER A 169 18.89 -2.33 15.11
CA SER A 169 19.75 -2.37 13.92
C SER A 169 19.13 -3.17 12.76
N GLY A 170 18.05 -3.92 13.00
CA GLY A 170 17.44 -4.82 12.02
C GLY A 170 18.31 -6.03 11.63
N GLY A 171 19.46 -6.23 12.29
CA GLY A 171 20.40 -7.31 11.99
C GLY A 171 19.91 -8.70 12.42
N ASP A 172 19.11 -8.76 13.49
CA ASP A 172 18.54 -10.01 14.01
C ASP A 172 17.01 -9.94 14.00
N GLY A 173 16.38 -10.97 13.44
CA GLY A 173 14.93 -11.08 13.33
C GLY A 173 14.41 -12.44 13.81
N TYR A 174 13.48 -12.42 14.75
CA TYR A 174 12.87 -13.62 15.31
C TYR A 174 11.40 -13.69 14.94
N VAL A 175 10.96 -14.81 14.36
CA VAL A 175 9.53 -15.04 14.09
C VAL A 175 8.80 -15.09 15.43
N LEU A 176 7.86 -14.19 15.64
CA LEU A 176 6.89 -14.34 16.72
C LEU A 176 5.91 -15.43 16.28
N GLN A 177 5.94 -16.58 16.97
CA GLN A 177 5.00 -17.66 16.69
C GLN A 177 3.56 -17.13 16.83
N PRO A 178 2.60 -17.61 16.01
CA PRO A 178 1.19 -17.22 16.10
C PRO A 178 0.57 -17.45 17.49
N SER A 179 1.21 -18.30 18.30
CA SER A 179 0.88 -18.59 19.68
C SER A 179 1.93 -17.97 20.63
N LEU A 180 1.80 -16.68 20.90
CA LEU A 180 2.30 -16.09 22.15
C LEU A 180 1.17 -15.25 22.74
N GLY A 181 0.49 -15.84 23.73
CA GLY A 181 -0.56 -15.23 24.55
C GLY A 181 -1.91 -15.15 23.85
#